data_AF-A0A373CZL6-F1
#
_entry.id   AF-A0A373CZL6-F1
#
_cell.length_a   1.000
_cell.length_b   1.000
_cell.length_c   1.000
_cell.angle_alpha   90.00
_cell.angle_beta   90.00
_cell.angle_gamma   90.00
#
_symmetry.space_group_name_H-M   'P 1'
#
loop_
_entity.id
_entity.type
_entity.pdbx_description
1 polymer ?
#
loop_
_entity_poly.entity_id
_entity_poly.type
_entity_poly.pdbx_seq_one_letter_code
_entity_poly.pdbx_strand_id
1 'polypeptide(L)'
;MAAAIIRLGKISSINYTEGKARVVYEDRDDSVTSELPFLALQYNIPKVDDLVVVACFSNGTVSGVILGPVYNSANAPHEGGAGIFRQEMSNNVNEAVMSYSEKKQTIILRAPKIEFEGYGYEDKPYVTLEQINDAFSDIDDNKTGISNLQDDTAKTKGKPSLQAQLDALEKRVKALGG
;
A
#
# COMPACT_ATOMS: atom_id res chain seq x y z
N MET A 1 10.22 44.10 -5.88
CA MET A 1 10.57 42.69 -5.60
C MET A 1 10.35 41.90 -6.87
N ALA A 2 11.31 41.10 -7.32
CA ALA A 2 11.05 40.15 -8.39
C ALA A 2 10.13 39.05 -7.83
N ALA A 3 9.01 38.78 -8.48
CA ALA A 3 8.11 37.70 -8.08
C ALA A 3 8.82 36.36 -8.27
N ALA A 4 8.58 35.39 -7.37
CA ALA A 4 8.93 34.01 -7.64
C ALA A 4 8.20 33.56 -8.92
N ILE A 5 8.91 32.89 -9.83
CA ILE A 5 8.39 32.52 -11.15
C ILE A 5 8.23 30.99 -11.18
N ILE A 6 7.05 30.52 -11.59
CA ILE A 6 6.83 29.11 -11.91
C ILE A 6 7.11 28.90 -13.40
N ARG A 7 7.89 27.86 -13.74
CA ARG A 7 8.26 27.53 -15.13
C ARG A 7 8.00 26.07 -15.44
N LEU A 8 7.76 25.78 -16.71
CA LEU A 8 7.83 24.43 -17.27
C LEU A 8 9.18 24.24 -17.96
N GLY A 9 9.77 23.06 -17.81
CA GLY A 9 10.99 22.70 -18.53
C GLY A 9 11.14 21.18 -18.62
N LYS A 10 12.08 20.72 -19.44
CA LYS A 10 12.35 19.29 -19.63
C LYS A 10 13.60 18.87 -18.86
N ILE A 11 13.58 17.69 -18.26
CA ILE A 11 14.77 17.14 -17.60
C ILE A 11 15.87 16.91 -18.65
N SER A 12 17.04 17.52 -18.45
CA SER A 12 18.21 17.39 -19.33
C SER A 12 19.16 16.29 -18.85
N SER A 13 19.41 16.25 -17.54
CA SER A 13 20.32 15.28 -16.91
C SER A 13 19.96 15.10 -15.45
N ILE A 14 20.24 13.92 -14.89
CA ILE A 14 19.88 13.57 -13.51
C ILE A 14 21.11 13.17 -12.72
N ASN A 15 21.25 13.72 -11.52
CA ASN A 15 22.20 13.31 -10.50
C ASN A 15 21.41 12.58 -9.40
N TYR A 16 21.33 11.25 -9.53
CA TYR A 16 20.58 10.40 -8.59
C TYR A 16 21.18 10.41 -7.18
N THR A 17 22.50 10.50 -7.06
CA THR A 17 23.20 10.50 -5.77
C THR A 17 22.82 11.71 -4.92
N GLU A 18 22.66 12.88 -5.54
CA GLU A 18 22.32 14.12 -4.83
C GLU A 18 20.83 14.47 -4.88
N GLY A 19 20.01 13.69 -5.59
CA GLY A 19 18.59 14.00 -5.78
C GLY A 19 18.38 15.31 -6.54
N LYS A 20 19.17 15.54 -7.60
CA LYS A 20 19.14 16.77 -8.41
C LYS A 20 19.00 16.47 -9.89
N ALA A 21 18.59 17.47 -10.67
CA ALA A 21 18.62 17.43 -12.12
C ALA A 21 18.89 18.79 -12.74
N ARG A 22 19.33 18.79 -14.00
CA ARG A 22 19.33 19.98 -14.85
C ARG A 22 18.06 20.00 -15.68
N VAL A 23 17.53 21.18 -15.93
CA VAL A 23 16.31 21.40 -16.71
C VAL A 23 16.64 22.28 -17.91
N VAL A 24 16.10 21.93 -19.08
CA VAL A 24 16.09 22.79 -20.26
C VAL A 24 14.82 23.62 -20.27
N TYR A 25 14.96 24.93 -20.42
CA TYR A 25 13.86 25.85 -20.64
C TYR A 25 13.78 26.21 -22.13
N GLU A 26 12.90 25.52 -22.85
CA GLU A 26 12.65 25.78 -24.28
C GLU A 26 12.08 27.20 -24.52
N ASP A 27 11.46 27.81 -23.51
CA ASP A 27 10.98 29.21 -23.56
C ASP A 27 12.11 30.26 -23.41
N ARG A 28 13.37 29.80 -23.29
CA ARG A 28 14.55 30.64 -23.07
C ARG A 28 15.75 30.17 -23.88
N ASP A 29 15.58 30.06 -25.19
CA ASP A 29 16.65 29.69 -26.13
C ASP A 29 17.38 28.40 -25.70
N ASP A 30 16.61 27.42 -25.24
CA ASP A 30 17.12 26.14 -24.73
C ASP A 30 18.15 26.27 -23.59
N SER A 31 18.03 27.32 -22.78
CA SER A 31 18.91 27.51 -21.62
C SER A 31 18.81 26.33 -20.65
N VAL A 32 19.96 25.82 -20.24
CA VAL A 32 20.09 24.71 -19.29
C VAL A 32 20.42 25.25 -17.91
N THR A 33 19.70 24.79 -16.90
CA THR A 33 19.95 25.21 -15.51
C THR A 33 21.24 24.63 -14.95
N SER A 34 21.71 25.22 -13.86
CA SER A 34 22.51 24.49 -12.86
C SER A 34 21.70 23.34 -12.26
N GLU A 35 22.33 22.45 -11.51
CA GLU A 35 21.61 21.37 -10.82
C GLU A 35 20.61 21.93 -9.80
N LEU A 36 19.35 21.51 -9.94
CA LEU A 36 18.25 21.87 -9.06
C LEU A 36 17.79 20.62 -8.28
N PRO A 37 17.51 20.73 -6.97
CA PRO A 37 16.99 19.63 -6.19
C PRO A 37 15.54 19.28 -6.57
N PHE A 38 15.21 18.00 -6.43
CA PHE A 38 13.82 17.53 -6.41
C PHE A 38 13.17 17.76 -5.03
N LEU A 39 11.84 17.83 -4.98
CA LEU A 39 11.11 17.72 -3.72
C LEU A 39 11.30 16.35 -3.09
N ALA A 40 11.71 16.33 -1.82
CA ALA A 40 11.85 15.11 -1.03
C ALA A 40 10.51 14.58 -0.47
N LEU A 41 9.42 14.71 -1.23
CA LEU A 41 8.12 14.16 -0.85
C LEU A 41 8.10 12.64 -1.07
N GLN A 42 8.68 12.20 -2.19
CA GLN A 42 8.85 10.79 -2.57
C GLN A 42 10.10 10.68 -3.45
N TYR A 43 10.83 9.57 -3.34
CA TYR A 43 11.90 9.27 -4.29
C TYR A 43 11.29 8.61 -5.55
N ASN A 44 10.73 9.46 -6.41
CA ASN A 44 10.17 9.07 -7.71
C ASN A 44 10.70 10.03 -8.77
N ILE A 45 11.92 9.75 -9.24
CA ILE A 45 12.67 10.64 -10.10
C ILE A 45 12.20 10.44 -11.57
N PRO A 46 11.74 11.50 -12.25
CA PRO A 46 11.29 11.42 -13.64
C PRO A 46 12.43 11.08 -14.60
N LYS A 47 12.11 10.76 -15.86
CA LYS A 47 13.08 10.46 -16.91
C LYS A 47 13.66 11.74 -17.51
N VAL A 48 14.80 11.60 -18.19
CA VAL A 48 15.26 12.61 -19.15
C VAL A 48 14.15 12.85 -20.18
N ASP A 49 14.01 14.09 -20.60
CA ASP A 49 12.96 14.63 -21.47
C ASP A 49 11.56 14.78 -20.86
N ASP A 50 11.32 14.31 -19.63
CA ASP A 50 10.04 14.52 -18.97
C ASP A 50 9.81 16.01 -18.66
N LEU A 51 8.59 16.48 -18.94
CA LEU A 51 8.15 17.84 -18.65
C LEU A 51 7.84 18.00 -17.16
N VAL A 52 8.56 18.92 -16.51
CA VAL A 52 8.45 19.19 -15.07
C VAL A 52 8.13 20.66 -14.80
N VAL A 53 7.52 20.90 -13.64
CA VAL A 53 7.36 22.25 -13.09
C VAL A 53 8.54 22.58 -12.19
N VAL A 54 9.08 23.78 -12.36
CA VAL A 54 10.14 24.32 -11.54
C VAL A 54 9.65 25.60 -10.85
N ALA A 55 9.82 25.67 -9.53
CA ALA A 55 9.66 26.89 -8.78
C ALA A 55 11.01 27.62 -8.71
N CYS A 56 11.12 28.76 -9.41
CA CYS A 56 12.33 29.58 -9.42
C CYS A 56 12.30 30.60 -8.27
N PHE A 57 13.43 30.74 -7.57
CA PHE A 57 13.56 31.73 -6.51
C PHE A 57 13.72 33.14 -7.07
N SER A 58 13.25 34.14 -6.31
CA SER A 58 13.26 35.55 -6.72
C SER A 58 14.66 36.19 -6.82
N ASN A 59 15.71 35.47 -6.39
CA ASN A 59 17.10 35.88 -6.49
C ASN A 59 17.78 35.47 -7.81
N GLY A 60 17.05 34.87 -8.75
CA GLY A 60 17.53 34.58 -10.10
C GLY A 60 17.08 33.21 -10.61
N THR A 61 17.09 33.01 -11.93
CA THR A 61 16.62 31.76 -12.57
C THR A 61 17.58 30.58 -12.45
N VAL A 62 18.69 30.75 -11.73
CA VAL A 62 19.74 29.74 -11.51
C VAL A 62 19.46 28.90 -10.25
N SER A 63 18.52 29.32 -9.41
CA SER A 63 18.14 28.59 -8.20
C SER A 63 16.63 28.38 -8.14
N GLY A 64 16.24 27.19 -7.71
CA GLY A 64 14.86 26.76 -7.65
C GLY A 64 14.74 25.31 -7.20
N VAL A 65 13.51 24.80 -7.21
CA VAL A 65 13.19 23.42 -6.83
C VAL A 65 12.31 22.81 -7.91
N ILE A 66 12.62 21.59 -8.31
CA ILE A 66 11.79 20.81 -9.22
C ILE A 66 10.62 20.24 -8.42
N LEU A 67 9.41 20.67 -8.75
CA LEU A 67 8.18 20.24 -8.07
C LEU A 67 7.74 18.84 -8.52
N GLY A 68 8.04 18.48 -9.77
CA GLY A 68 7.73 17.18 -10.34
C GLY A 68 7.12 17.25 -11.74
N PRO A 69 6.84 16.09 -12.34
CA PRO A 69 6.22 15.98 -13.66
C PRO A 69 4.77 16.44 -13.64
N VAL A 70 4.27 16.90 -14.78
CA VAL A 70 2.86 17.26 -14.98
C VAL A 70 2.19 16.35 -15.99
N TYR A 71 0.90 16.10 -15.79
CA TYR A 71 0.11 15.38 -16.79
C TYR A 71 0.00 16.21 -18.07
N ASN A 72 0.26 15.56 -19.21
CA ASN A 72 0.19 16.14 -20.53
C ASN A 72 -0.09 15.03 -21.56
N SER A 73 -0.07 15.35 -22.86
CA SER A 73 -0.36 14.37 -23.93
C SER A 73 0.67 13.22 -24.00
N ALA A 74 1.92 13.46 -23.62
CA ALA A 74 2.98 12.44 -23.59
C ALA A 74 3.03 11.68 -22.25
N ASN A 75 2.63 12.33 -21.16
CA ASN A 75 2.53 11.75 -19.81
C ASN A 75 1.07 11.80 -19.34
N ALA A 76 0.23 10.92 -19.88
CA ALA A 76 -1.18 10.83 -19.48
C ALA A 76 -1.33 9.88 -18.28
N PRO A 77 -2.30 10.10 -17.38
CA PRO A 77 -2.61 9.15 -16.32
C PRO A 77 -3.10 7.82 -16.90
N HIS A 78 -2.68 6.69 -16.32
CA HIS A 78 -3.08 5.35 -16.80
C HIS A 78 -4.58 5.08 -16.73
N GLU A 79 -5.21 5.47 -15.62
CA GLU A 79 -6.65 5.33 -15.36
C GLU A 79 -7.12 6.55 -14.55
N GLY A 80 -7.33 7.67 -15.22
CA GLY A 80 -7.86 8.89 -14.60
C GLY A 80 -9.38 8.83 -14.41
N GLY A 81 -9.86 9.21 -13.24
CA GLY A 81 -11.30 9.28 -12.94
C GLY A 81 -11.58 9.83 -11.55
N ALA A 82 -12.80 10.31 -11.33
CA ALA A 82 -13.24 10.73 -10.01
C ALA A 82 -13.25 9.54 -9.02
N GLY A 83 -12.80 9.77 -7.80
CA GLY A 83 -12.73 8.73 -6.75
C GLY A 83 -11.64 7.69 -6.98
N ILE A 84 -10.60 8.02 -7.75
CA ILE A 84 -9.41 7.18 -7.95
C ILE A 84 -8.21 7.84 -7.29
N PHE A 85 -7.56 7.12 -6.39
CA PHE A 85 -6.20 7.42 -5.96
C PHE A 85 -5.24 6.46 -6.66
N ARG A 86 -4.11 6.96 -7.15
CA ARG A 86 -3.11 6.16 -7.82
C ARG A 86 -1.73 6.74 -7.63
N GLN A 87 -0.80 5.88 -7.23
CA GLN A 87 0.61 6.19 -7.14
C GLN A 87 1.41 5.16 -7.95
N GLU A 88 2.04 5.61 -9.02
CA GLU A 88 3.01 4.81 -9.77
C GLU A 88 4.29 4.66 -8.93
N MET A 89 4.80 3.43 -8.85
CA MET A 89 6.05 3.07 -8.16
C MET A 89 7.14 2.64 -9.15
N SER A 90 6.83 2.67 -10.45
CA SER A 90 7.77 2.47 -11.55
C SER A 90 7.68 3.63 -12.53
N ASN A 91 8.79 3.87 -13.20
CA ASN A 91 8.88 4.77 -14.35
C ASN A 91 8.20 4.19 -15.60
N ASN A 92 7.80 2.93 -15.58
CA ASN A 92 6.88 2.36 -16.57
C ASN A 92 5.48 2.31 -15.97
N VAL A 93 4.56 2.95 -16.67
CA VAL A 93 3.18 3.11 -16.23
C VAL A 93 2.53 1.75 -15.97
N ASN A 94 1.90 1.58 -14.81
CA ASN A 94 1.14 0.40 -14.39
C ASN A 94 1.94 -0.88 -14.15
N GLU A 95 3.27 -0.83 -14.20
CA GLU A 95 4.13 -1.96 -13.85
C GLU A 95 4.13 -2.23 -12.34
N ALA A 96 4.30 -1.17 -11.54
CA ALA A 96 4.21 -1.21 -10.09
C ALA A 96 3.35 -0.05 -9.59
N VAL A 97 2.30 -0.35 -8.81
CA VAL A 97 1.29 0.64 -8.42
C VAL A 97 0.67 0.34 -7.06
N MET A 98 0.41 1.40 -6.31
CA MET A 98 -0.61 1.42 -5.25
C MET A 98 -1.79 2.24 -5.72
N SER A 99 -2.99 1.66 -5.76
CA SER A 99 -4.20 2.35 -6.20
C SER A 99 -5.41 2.00 -5.37
N TYR A 100 -6.35 2.94 -5.30
CA TYR A 100 -7.64 2.77 -4.66
C TYR A 100 -8.74 3.31 -5.57
N SER A 101 -9.87 2.60 -5.63
CA SER A 101 -11.07 3.02 -6.35
C SER A 101 -12.27 3.02 -5.41
N GLU A 102 -12.89 4.19 -5.23
CA GLU A 102 -14.14 4.33 -4.46
C GLU A 102 -15.28 3.52 -5.08
N LYS A 103 -15.41 3.55 -6.41
CA LYS A 103 -16.44 2.80 -7.14
C LYS A 103 -16.35 1.29 -6.93
N LYS A 104 -15.12 0.74 -6.91
CA LYS A 104 -14.89 -0.70 -6.69
C LYS A 104 -14.71 -1.03 -5.20
N GLN A 105 -14.60 -0.02 -4.34
CA GLN A 105 -14.24 -0.14 -2.93
C GLN A 105 -13.01 -1.05 -2.70
N THR A 106 -12.02 -0.96 -3.57
CA THR A 106 -10.88 -1.90 -3.61
C THR A 106 -9.56 -1.13 -3.63
N ILE A 107 -8.61 -1.55 -2.79
CA ILE A 107 -7.20 -1.18 -2.87
C ILE A 107 -6.42 -2.26 -3.61
N ILE A 108 -5.48 -1.85 -4.47
CA ILE A 108 -4.59 -2.74 -5.20
C ILE A 108 -3.15 -2.33 -4.90
N LEU A 109 -2.35 -3.29 -4.44
CA LEU A 109 -0.89 -3.24 -4.43
C LEU A 109 -0.41 -4.21 -5.51
N ARG A 110 0.29 -3.69 -6.52
CA ARG A 110 0.77 -4.49 -7.66
C ARG A 110 2.25 -4.22 -7.89
N ALA A 111 3.00 -5.29 -8.05
CA ALA A 111 4.37 -5.30 -8.55
C ALA A 111 4.70 -6.73 -9.05
N PRO A 112 5.78 -6.95 -9.81
CA PRO A 112 6.22 -8.30 -10.18
C PRO A 112 6.49 -9.23 -8.98
N LYS A 113 6.96 -8.67 -7.86
CA LYS A 113 7.15 -9.34 -6.57
C LYS A 113 6.78 -8.36 -5.46
N ILE A 114 6.04 -8.83 -4.46
CA ILE A 114 5.65 -8.02 -3.28
C ILE A 114 6.18 -8.74 -2.04
N GLU A 115 6.97 -8.03 -1.24
CA GLU A 115 7.50 -8.50 0.04
C GLU A 115 7.03 -7.56 1.14
N PHE A 116 6.60 -8.13 2.26
CA PHE A 116 6.27 -7.40 3.48
C PHE A 116 7.34 -7.74 4.52
N GLU A 117 8.16 -6.76 4.90
CA GLU A 117 9.24 -6.90 5.88
C GLU A 117 8.88 -6.20 7.19
N GLY A 118 9.13 -6.86 8.33
CA GLY A 118 9.04 -6.25 9.65
C GLY A 118 10.29 -5.41 9.99
N TYR A 119 10.09 -4.15 10.40
CA TYR A 119 11.17 -3.30 10.89
C TYR A 119 11.63 -3.70 12.30
N GLY A 120 12.94 -3.76 12.54
CA GLY A 120 13.52 -4.06 13.86
C GLY A 120 13.73 -5.54 14.16
N TYR A 121 13.43 -6.43 13.22
CA TYR A 121 13.70 -7.86 13.30
C TYR A 121 14.97 -8.17 12.50
N GLU A 122 15.98 -8.78 13.13
CA GLU A 122 17.26 -9.10 12.47
C GLU A 122 17.08 -10.06 11.29
N ASP A 123 16.11 -10.97 11.40
CA ASP A 123 15.78 -11.98 10.41
C ASP A 123 14.80 -11.48 9.33
N LYS A 124 14.26 -10.25 9.47
CA LYS A 124 13.30 -9.63 8.54
C LYS A 124 12.19 -10.63 8.14
N PRO A 125 11.34 -11.06 9.08
CA PRO A 125 10.36 -12.09 8.81
C PRO A 125 9.46 -11.62 7.67
N TYR A 126 9.42 -12.42 6.61
CA TYR A 126 8.51 -12.21 5.48
C TYR A 126 7.18 -12.86 5.79
N VAL A 127 6.09 -12.18 5.44
CA VAL A 127 4.78 -12.84 5.37
C VAL A 127 4.73 -13.69 4.09
N THR A 128 4.74 -15.02 4.23
CA THR A 128 4.66 -15.94 3.09
C THR A 128 3.21 -16.22 2.68
N LEU A 129 3.01 -16.65 1.42
CA LEU A 129 1.70 -17.12 0.95
C LEU A 129 1.16 -18.29 1.79
N GLU A 130 2.05 -19.17 2.27
CA GLU A 130 1.71 -20.27 3.16
C GLU A 130 1.17 -19.74 4.49
N GLN A 131 1.88 -18.81 5.14
CA GLN A 131 1.42 -18.19 6.39
C GLN A 131 0.08 -17.45 6.23
N ILE A 132 -0.15 -16.82 5.07
CA ILE A 132 -1.45 -16.21 4.75
C ILE A 132 -2.53 -17.29 4.66
N ASN A 133 -2.27 -18.37 3.91
CA ASN A 133 -3.24 -19.45 3.72
C ASN A 133 -3.53 -20.21 5.03
N ASP A 134 -2.51 -20.50 5.84
CA ASP A 134 -2.66 -21.16 7.14
C ASP A 134 -3.53 -20.33 8.09
N ALA A 135 -3.29 -19.00 8.13
CA ALA A 135 -4.11 -18.09 8.93
C ALA A 135 -5.59 -18.08 8.49
N PHE A 136 -5.89 -18.35 7.22
CA PHE A 136 -7.26 -18.50 6.74
C PHE A 136 -7.83 -19.90 6.96
N SER A 137 -7.03 -20.97 6.84
CA SER A 137 -7.46 -22.36 7.11
C SER A 137 -7.91 -22.53 8.56
N ASP A 138 -7.15 -21.98 9.50
CA ASP A 138 -7.49 -22.01 10.92
C ASP A 138 -8.85 -21.35 11.20
N ILE A 139 -9.25 -20.33 10.42
CA ILE A 139 -10.55 -19.66 10.58
C ILE A 139 -11.70 -20.58 10.17
N ASP A 140 -11.57 -21.31 9.06
CA ASP A 140 -12.61 -22.22 8.58
C ASP A 140 -12.76 -23.45 9.48
N ASP A 141 -11.64 -24.00 9.97
CA ASP A 141 -11.64 -25.10 10.93
C ASP A 141 -12.25 -24.67 12.28
N ASN A 142 -11.87 -23.49 12.79
CA ASN A 142 -12.45 -22.95 14.01
C ASN A 142 -13.96 -22.68 13.87
N LYS A 143 -14.41 -22.16 12.72
CA LYS A 143 -15.84 -21.96 12.44
C LYS A 143 -16.61 -23.28 12.44
N THR A 144 -16.04 -24.32 11.84
CA THR A 144 -16.62 -25.67 11.82
C THR A 144 -16.69 -26.26 13.23
N GLY A 145 -15.62 -26.13 14.02
CA GLY A 145 -15.58 -26.56 15.42
C GLY A 145 -16.64 -25.87 16.29
N ILE A 146 -16.82 -24.55 16.14
CA ILE A 146 -17.84 -23.79 16.87
C ILE A 146 -19.26 -24.27 16.49
N SER A 147 -19.53 -24.52 15.20
CA SER A 147 -20.82 -25.05 14.76
C SER A 147 -21.12 -26.42 15.40
N ASN A 148 -20.15 -27.33 15.40
CA ASN A 148 -20.31 -28.65 16.00
C ASN A 148 -20.58 -28.58 17.51
N LEU A 149 -19.88 -27.68 18.23
CA LEU A 149 -20.11 -27.45 19.66
C LEU A 149 -21.50 -26.87 19.94
N GLN A 150 -22.01 -25.98 19.08
CA GLN A 150 -23.38 -25.47 19.18
C GLN A 150 -24.40 -26.59 18.97
N ASP A 151 -24.18 -27.46 18.00
CA ASP A 151 -25.05 -28.61 17.74
C ASP A 151 -25.07 -29.61 18.91
N ASP A 152 -23.91 -29.92 19.50
CA ASP A 152 -23.83 -30.82 20.66
C ASP A 152 -24.43 -30.20 21.92
N THR A 153 -24.27 -28.89 22.08
CA THR A 153 -24.96 -28.12 23.15
C THR A 153 -26.48 -28.15 22.94
N ALA A 154 -26.97 -28.06 21.70
CA ALA A 154 -28.40 -28.15 21.39
C ALA A 154 -28.96 -29.55 21.69
N LYS A 155 -28.22 -30.62 21.40
CA LYS A 155 -28.62 -32.02 21.69
C LYS A 155 -28.67 -32.36 23.18
N THR A 156 -27.95 -31.61 24.01
CA THR A 156 -27.90 -31.80 25.47
C THR A 156 -28.88 -30.88 26.22
N LYS A 157 -29.47 -29.89 25.53
CA LYS A 157 -30.46 -28.96 26.08
C LYS A 157 -31.69 -29.72 26.61
N GLY A 158 -31.97 -29.55 27.90
CA GLY A 158 -33.10 -30.21 28.59
C GLY A 158 -32.77 -31.59 29.17
N LYS A 159 -31.56 -32.13 28.96
CA LYS A 159 -31.08 -33.32 29.69
C LYS A 159 -30.55 -32.90 31.08
N PRO A 160 -30.76 -33.70 32.14
CA PRO A 160 -30.12 -33.46 33.43
C PRO A 160 -28.60 -33.47 33.28
N SER A 161 -27.87 -32.72 34.11
CA SER A 161 -26.41 -32.75 34.09
C SER A 161 -25.88 -34.17 34.33
N LEU A 162 -24.68 -34.48 33.85
CA LEU A 162 -24.01 -35.77 34.11
C LEU A 162 -23.97 -36.08 35.61
N GLN A 163 -23.72 -35.06 36.43
CA GLN A 163 -23.76 -35.18 37.89
C GLN A 163 -25.16 -35.56 38.39
N ALA A 164 -26.23 -34.89 37.91
CA ALA A 164 -27.59 -35.24 38.29
C ALA A 164 -27.99 -36.66 37.83
N GLN A 165 -27.45 -37.13 36.70
CA GLN A 165 -27.66 -38.50 36.23
C GLN A 165 -26.90 -39.53 37.10
N LEU A 166 -25.69 -39.20 37.55
CA LEU A 166 -24.90 -40.00 38.50
C LEU A 166 -25.59 -40.09 39.86
N ASP A 167 -26.02 -38.97 40.43
CA ASP A 167 -26.73 -38.92 41.71
C ASP A 167 -28.03 -39.75 41.65
N ALA A 168 -28.75 -39.68 40.53
CA ALA A 168 -29.95 -40.48 40.29
C ALA A 168 -29.63 -41.98 40.18
N LEU A 169 -28.49 -42.34 39.58
CA LEU A 169 -28.03 -43.72 39.49
C LEU A 169 -27.61 -44.27 40.85
N GLU A 170 -26.80 -43.53 41.61
CA GLU A 170 -26.38 -43.90 42.97
C GLU A 170 -27.59 -44.14 43.88
N LYS A 171 -28.59 -43.26 43.79
CA LYS A 171 -29.85 -43.43 44.55
C LYS A 171 -30.59 -44.72 44.16
N ARG A 172 -30.58 -45.10 42.88
CA ARG A 172 -31.19 -46.34 42.39
C ARG A 172 -30.40 -47.58 42.83
N VAL A 173 -29.07 -47.54 42.78
CA VAL A 173 -28.20 -48.64 43.22
C VAL A 173 -28.36 -48.88 44.72
N LYS A 174 -28.39 -47.82 45.53
CA LYS A 174 -28.65 -47.91 46.97
C LYS A 174 -30.03 -48.49 47.29
N ALA A 175 -31.03 -48.24 46.45
CA ALA A 175 -32.36 -48.82 46.59
C ALA A 175 -32.44 -50.31 46.20
N LEU A 176 -31.47 -50.83 45.45
CA LEU A 176 -31.41 -52.23 45.00
C LEU A 176 -30.62 -53.15 45.95
N GLY A 177 -30.18 -52.64 47.11
CA GLY A 177 -29.56 -53.46 48.17
C GLY A 177 -28.04 -53.52 48.13
N GLY A 178 -27.37 -52.46 47.65
CA GLY A 178 -25.97 -52.20 48.02
C GLY A 178 -25.83 -51.86 49.50
#